data_AF-A0AA49GP09-F1
#
_entry.id   AF-A0AA49GP09-F1
#
_cell.length_a   1.000
_cell.length_b   1.000
_cell.length_c   1.000
_cell.angle_alpha   90.00
_cell.angle_beta   90.00
_cell.angle_gamma   90.00
#
_symmetry.space_group_name_H-M   'P 1'
#
loop_
_entity.id
_entity.type
_entity.pdbx_description
1 polymer ?
#
loop_
_entity_poly.entity_id
_entity_poly.type
_entity_poly.pdbx_seq_one_letter_code
_entity_poly.pdbx_strand_id
1 'polypeptide(L)'
;MKHWWLWGVCWWLVGCHTPAQEETQVIETKPVFPALDSIAPLSGEQLAYRYCQACHTFPSPALLPKTIWTDRVLPRMGHRLGIRASLQEPYQGMSMYESFALRQADIFPDTLSITEEGWQKIVDYYQQQAPDSLPSPPIPETDTTLSTFQPQPIRLHPSIPPITTLTHYDTVAHHLFIGDRQGNLYAWSPEAGLLDSIRLDSPPADIHINAQGQRQVLTMGIMDPSDRILGKVWQINPGGDSARLLPENLRRPVYFASADLNQDGQADWVIAEFGNFLGELAWYEGREDNTFVKHLLAADPGARKTEIADLNQDGLPDIIALLAQGDERVIAFYNQGNGTFTPRTLLRFPPVYGSSYVELADFNGDDRLDLLYTNGDNADYSTVLKPYHGIRIFLQQTDNRFEEAFFFPLPGASQAQARDFDQDGDLDIAAISFFPDFEHAPEQGFLYLENQSAGSSLRFQAHTFPEATQGHWLTMDTGDTDQDGDLDIILGSFALPPSQASPTLKAYWLQQGPSFMILQNTSSETASETSPKTASETSEVSSTP
;
A
#
# COMPACT_ATOMS: atom_id res chain seq x y z
N MET A 1 11.64 61.62 10.89
CA MET A 1 11.49 61.45 12.35
C MET A 1 10.06 61.77 12.74
N LYS A 2 9.44 60.90 13.55
CA LYS A 2 8.14 60.99 14.24
C LYS A 2 6.90 60.39 13.56
N HIS A 3 6.23 59.63 14.42
CA HIS A 3 5.03 58.82 14.34
C HIS A 3 3.72 59.65 14.36
N TRP A 4 2.65 59.06 13.75
CA TRP A 4 1.28 58.89 14.28
C TRP A 4 0.08 59.84 13.89
N TRP A 5 -0.93 59.21 13.23
CA TRP A 5 -2.44 59.25 13.34
C TRP A 5 -3.39 60.15 12.49
N LEU A 6 -4.42 59.45 11.95
CA LEU A 6 -5.85 59.77 11.63
C LEU A 6 -6.16 60.81 10.51
N TRP A 7 -7.11 60.60 9.59
CA TRP A 7 -8.53 60.24 9.76
C TRP A 7 -9.09 59.44 8.56
N GLY A 8 -10.12 58.62 8.81
CA GLY A 8 -10.91 57.96 7.76
C GLY A 8 -12.08 58.81 7.25
N VAL A 9 -12.56 58.48 6.05
CA VAL A 9 -13.95 58.67 5.60
C VAL A 9 -14.31 57.54 4.65
N CYS A 10 -15.43 56.91 4.96
CA CYS A 10 -16.12 55.85 4.24
C CYS A 10 -16.65 56.35 2.89
N TRP A 11 -16.37 55.65 1.78
CA TRP A 11 -17.15 55.71 0.54
C TRP A 11 -17.38 54.27 0.03
N TRP A 12 -18.65 53.94 -0.15
CA TRP A 12 -19.15 52.73 -0.81
C TRP A 12 -18.74 52.72 -2.29
N LEU A 13 -18.18 51.61 -2.77
CA LEU A 13 -18.39 51.14 -4.15
C LEU A 13 -18.22 49.61 -4.18
N VAL A 14 -19.31 48.97 -4.61
CA VAL A 14 -19.45 47.61 -5.16
C VAL A 14 -18.12 46.94 -5.49
N GLY A 15 -17.75 45.93 -4.70
CA GLY A 15 -16.69 44.98 -5.00
C GLY A 15 -17.27 43.58 -4.96
N CYS A 16 -17.14 42.86 -6.08
CA CYS A 16 -17.57 41.48 -6.24
C CYS A 16 -17.21 40.62 -5.01
N HIS A 17 -18.15 39.79 -4.57
CA HIS A 17 -17.82 38.65 -3.74
C HIS A 17 -16.83 37.78 -4.54
N THR A 18 -15.56 37.84 -4.19
CA THR A 18 -14.69 36.68 -4.32
C THR A 18 -15.25 35.63 -3.36
N PRO A 19 -15.54 34.39 -3.81
CA PRO A 19 -15.69 33.32 -2.86
C PRO A 19 -14.33 33.18 -2.16
N ALA A 20 -14.35 33.22 -0.83
CA ALA A 20 -13.22 32.69 -0.08
C ALA A 20 -13.06 31.23 -0.54
N GLN A 21 -11.94 30.90 -1.18
CA GLN A 21 -11.53 29.50 -1.26
C GLN A 21 -11.36 29.05 0.19
N GLU A 22 -12.32 28.28 0.70
CA GLU A 22 -12.10 27.52 1.92
C GLU A 22 -10.97 26.54 1.62
N GLU A 23 -9.79 26.85 2.15
CA GLU A 23 -8.57 26.09 1.94
C GLU A 23 -8.76 24.65 2.44
N THR A 24 -8.31 23.68 1.64
CA THR A 24 -8.18 22.28 2.05
C THR A 24 -7.44 22.21 3.38
N GLN A 25 -8.03 21.54 4.38
CA GLN A 25 -7.38 21.37 5.69
C GLN A 25 -6.22 20.38 5.56
N VAL A 26 -5.02 20.90 5.36
CA VAL A 26 -3.78 20.10 5.38
C VAL A 26 -3.55 19.61 6.80
N ILE A 27 -3.36 18.30 6.96
CA ILE A 27 -2.97 17.71 8.24
C ILE A 27 -1.47 17.94 8.47
N GLU A 28 -1.14 18.83 9.42
CA GLU A 28 0.20 18.97 9.99
C GLU A 28 0.24 18.40 11.42
N THR A 29 0.98 17.31 11.63
CA THR A 29 0.98 16.50 12.87
C THR A 29 2.25 16.70 13.70
N LYS A 30 2.74 17.94 13.88
CA LYS A 30 3.88 18.14 14.78
C LYS A 30 3.48 17.82 16.22
N PRO A 31 4.18 16.90 16.90
CA PRO A 31 3.85 16.54 18.28
C PRO A 31 4.10 17.71 19.23
N VAL A 32 3.22 17.87 20.22
CA VAL A 32 3.40 18.81 21.32
C VAL A 32 3.87 18.04 22.55
N PHE A 33 5.12 18.24 22.96
CA PHE A 33 5.71 17.56 24.10
C PHE A 33 5.53 18.35 25.42
N PRO A 34 5.47 17.66 26.58
CA PRO A 34 5.44 18.31 27.89
C PRO A 34 6.67 19.20 28.14
N ALA A 35 6.50 20.26 28.95
CA ALA A 35 7.62 21.08 29.39
C ALA A 35 8.62 20.27 30.25
N LEU A 36 9.92 20.53 30.09
CA LEU A 36 10.99 19.73 30.69
C LEU A 36 10.95 19.69 32.23
N ASP A 37 10.49 20.77 32.86
CA ASP A 37 10.33 20.89 34.32
C ASP A 37 9.21 19.99 34.88
N SER A 38 8.29 19.52 34.04
CA SER A 38 7.18 18.63 34.43
C SER A 38 7.52 17.14 34.41
N ILE A 39 8.75 16.76 34.01
CA ILE A 39 9.17 15.37 33.77
C ILE A 39 9.53 14.61 35.05
N ALA A 40 10.25 15.24 35.97
CA ALA A 40 10.82 14.58 37.15
C ALA A 40 9.83 13.73 37.98
N PRO A 41 8.57 14.16 38.24
CA PRO A 41 7.65 13.37 39.05
C PRO A 41 7.00 12.18 38.30
N LEU A 42 7.16 12.08 36.99
CA LEU A 42 6.45 11.08 36.17
C LEU A 42 7.20 9.74 36.15
N SER A 43 6.44 8.64 36.15
CA SER A 43 6.98 7.30 35.91
C SER A 43 7.39 7.11 34.44
N GLY A 44 8.19 6.08 34.17
CA GLY A 44 8.56 5.70 32.80
C GLY A 44 7.36 5.39 31.91
N GLU A 45 6.33 4.73 32.45
CA GLU A 45 5.06 4.48 31.77
C GLU A 45 4.33 5.77 31.40
N GLN A 46 4.20 6.71 32.35
CA GLN A 46 3.53 7.98 32.12
C GLN A 46 4.27 8.83 31.08
N LEU A 47 5.61 8.79 31.10
CA LEU A 47 6.44 9.44 30.11
C LEU A 47 6.30 8.77 28.74
N ALA A 48 6.35 7.44 28.67
CA ALA A 48 6.15 6.71 27.43
C ALA A 48 4.78 7.03 26.80
N TYR A 49 3.71 7.06 27.61
CA TYR A 49 2.39 7.43 27.12
C TYR A 49 2.37 8.86 26.57
N ARG A 50 2.99 9.84 27.24
CA ARG A 50 3.01 11.24 26.79
C ARG A 50 3.88 11.49 25.55
N TYR A 51 5.04 10.84 25.47
CA TYR A 51 6.02 11.10 24.41
C TYR A 51 5.85 10.15 23.22
N CYS A 52 5.67 8.85 23.46
CA CYS A 52 5.61 7.85 22.39
C CYS A 52 4.25 7.82 21.68
N GLN A 53 3.18 8.36 22.26
CA GLN A 53 1.88 8.46 21.56
C GLN A 53 1.66 9.82 20.86
N ALA A 54 2.59 10.78 21.03
CA ALA A 54 2.37 12.14 20.56
C ALA A 54 2.26 12.25 19.03
N CYS A 55 2.88 11.32 18.30
CA CYS A 55 2.87 11.28 16.83
C CYS A 55 1.96 10.19 16.26
N HIS A 56 1.86 9.04 16.94
CA HIS A 56 1.21 7.82 16.46
C HIS A 56 0.57 7.07 17.63
N THR A 57 -0.16 5.99 17.36
CA THR A 57 -0.73 5.12 18.41
C THR A 57 0.35 4.69 19.41
N PHE A 58 0.01 4.64 20.70
CA PHE A 58 0.95 4.26 21.76
C PHE A 58 1.54 2.86 21.50
N PRO A 59 2.87 2.75 21.34
CA PRO A 59 3.49 1.46 21.07
C PRO A 59 3.72 0.70 22.38
N SER A 60 2.79 -0.17 22.75
CA SER A 60 2.89 -0.99 23.97
C SER A 60 4.18 -1.83 24.00
N PRO A 61 4.86 -1.97 25.17
CA PRO A 61 6.03 -2.85 25.32
C PRO A 61 5.80 -4.30 24.86
N ALA A 62 4.56 -4.78 24.93
CA ALA A 62 4.19 -6.14 24.53
C ALA A 62 4.33 -6.40 23.01
N LEU A 63 4.47 -5.37 22.18
CA LEU A 63 4.51 -5.50 20.72
C LEU A 63 5.80 -6.11 20.19
N LEU A 64 6.91 -6.04 20.95
CA LEU A 64 8.23 -6.52 20.53
C LEU A 64 9.01 -7.15 21.70
N PRO A 65 9.98 -8.04 21.39
CA PRO A 65 10.93 -8.51 22.39
C PRO A 65 11.76 -7.36 22.99
N LYS A 66 12.11 -7.53 24.26
CA LYS A 66 12.91 -6.60 25.06
C LYS A 66 14.19 -6.16 24.38
N THR A 67 14.93 -7.09 23.79
CA THR A 67 16.19 -6.80 23.08
C THR A 67 15.97 -5.95 21.83
N ILE A 68 14.85 -6.14 21.11
CA ILE A 68 14.51 -5.31 19.95
C ILE A 68 14.16 -3.90 20.38
N TRP A 69 13.41 -3.75 21.48
CA TRP A 69 13.16 -2.43 22.07
C TRP A 69 14.47 -1.71 22.43
N THR A 70 15.32 -2.33 23.25
CA THR A 70 16.50 -1.68 23.82
C THR A 70 17.60 -1.44 22.79
N ASP A 71 17.81 -2.39 21.88
CA ASP A 71 19.01 -2.39 21.03
C ASP A 71 18.73 -1.75 19.66
N ARG A 72 17.45 -1.68 19.24
CA ARG A 72 17.08 -1.29 17.87
C ARG A 72 16.08 -0.14 17.82
N VAL A 73 14.93 -0.24 18.49
CA VAL A 73 13.83 0.74 18.36
C VAL A 73 14.06 1.99 19.19
N LEU A 74 14.29 1.86 20.51
CA LEU A 74 14.46 2.99 21.41
C LEU A 74 15.63 3.90 21.02
N PRO A 75 16.81 3.39 20.60
CA PRO A 75 17.88 4.28 20.16
C PRO A 75 17.50 5.20 18.99
N ARG A 76 16.73 4.68 18.03
CA ARG A 76 16.24 5.46 16.88
C ARG A 76 15.17 6.47 17.31
N MET A 77 14.28 6.07 18.21
CA MET A 77 13.30 6.98 18.79
C MET A 77 13.96 8.10 19.61
N GLY A 78 15.04 7.79 20.33
CA GLY A 78 15.83 8.78 21.06
C GLY A 78 16.29 9.93 20.17
N HIS A 79 16.74 9.65 18.94
CA HIS A 79 17.13 10.70 17.99
C HIS A 79 16.01 11.68 17.66
N ARG A 80 14.76 11.22 17.59
CA ARG A 80 13.56 12.05 17.37
C ARG A 80 13.23 12.96 18.57
N LEU A 81 13.81 12.66 19.74
CA LEU A 81 13.69 13.49 20.96
C LEU A 81 14.98 14.28 21.27
N GLY A 82 15.93 14.32 20.33
CA GLY A 82 17.21 15.01 20.51
C GLY A 82 18.27 14.21 21.28
N ILE A 83 17.98 12.96 21.69
CA ILE A 83 18.95 12.09 22.37
C ILE A 83 19.98 11.58 21.34
N ARG A 84 21.26 11.71 21.66
CA ARG A 84 22.40 11.33 20.80
C ARG A 84 23.31 10.27 21.44
N ALA A 85 22.75 9.41 22.29
CA ALA A 85 23.51 8.39 23.00
C ALA A 85 24.10 7.34 22.03
N SER A 86 25.44 7.41 21.83
CA SER A 86 26.42 6.41 21.35
C SER A 86 26.15 5.50 20.15
N LEU A 87 25.00 5.59 19.47
CA LEU A 87 24.78 4.96 18.17
C LEU A 87 24.92 6.00 17.06
N GLN A 88 25.45 5.52 15.93
CA GLN A 88 25.57 6.16 14.62
C GLN A 88 24.66 7.40 14.46
N GLU A 89 25.30 8.57 14.27
CA GLU A 89 24.63 9.85 14.02
C GLU A 89 23.43 9.68 13.08
N PRO A 90 22.26 10.32 13.33
CA PRO A 90 21.04 10.06 12.58
C PRO A 90 21.15 10.35 11.08
N TYR A 91 22.17 11.13 10.68
CA TYR A 91 22.47 11.49 9.29
C TYR A 91 23.57 10.64 8.64
N GLN A 92 24.17 9.69 9.36
CA GLN A 92 25.31 8.93 8.84
C GLN A 92 24.89 8.06 7.65
N GLY A 93 25.60 8.21 6.53
CA GLY A 93 25.33 7.47 5.29
C GLY A 93 24.33 8.17 4.36
N MET A 94 23.71 9.26 4.79
CA MET A 94 22.81 10.06 3.96
C MET A 94 23.58 11.01 3.05
N SER A 95 22.98 11.37 1.91
CA SER A 95 23.50 12.45 1.07
C SER A 95 23.40 13.82 1.76
N MET A 96 24.15 14.81 1.26
CA MET A 96 24.05 16.19 1.74
C MET A 96 22.63 16.75 1.56
N TYR A 97 21.97 16.40 0.44
CA TYR A 97 20.59 16.79 0.17
C TYR A 97 19.64 16.26 1.23
N GLU A 98 19.67 14.95 1.50
CA GLU A 98 18.78 14.32 2.49
C GLU A 98 19.05 14.87 3.89
N SER A 99 20.33 14.95 4.28
CA SER A 99 20.71 15.50 5.59
C SER A 99 20.21 16.93 5.77
N PHE A 100 20.24 17.77 4.72
CA PHE A 100 19.71 19.12 4.76
C PHE A 100 18.17 19.14 4.86
N ALA A 101 17.49 18.33 4.06
CA ALA A 101 16.03 18.23 4.07
C ALA A 101 15.49 17.78 5.44
N LEU A 102 16.11 16.78 6.06
CA LEU A 102 15.71 16.29 7.39
C LEU A 102 15.95 17.31 8.51
N ARG A 103 17.03 18.11 8.41
CA ARG A 103 17.28 19.23 9.35
C ARG A 103 16.26 20.34 9.17
N GLN A 104 15.92 20.69 7.94
CA GLN A 104 14.90 21.71 7.66
C GLN A 104 13.52 21.29 8.17
N ALA A 105 13.20 20.00 8.06
CA ALA A 105 11.95 19.43 8.58
C ALA A 105 11.97 19.16 10.10
N ASP A 106 13.10 19.38 10.77
CA ASP A 106 13.29 19.13 12.22
C ASP A 106 12.95 17.69 12.65
N ILE A 107 13.31 16.72 11.80
CA ILE A 107 13.03 15.29 12.04
C ILE A 107 13.84 14.75 13.24
N PHE A 108 15.08 15.23 13.37
CA PHE A 108 15.97 14.90 14.48
C PHE A 108 16.46 16.20 15.12
N PRO A 109 15.74 16.74 16.12
CA PRO A 109 16.03 18.05 16.67
C PRO A 109 17.42 18.08 17.32
N ASP A 110 18.10 19.22 17.23
CA ASP A 110 19.40 19.46 17.88
C ASP A 110 19.25 19.80 19.37
N THR A 111 18.04 20.12 19.80
CA THR A 111 17.68 20.36 21.21
C THR A 111 16.95 19.16 21.80
N LEU A 112 17.16 18.92 23.10
CA LEU A 112 16.46 17.89 23.84
C LEU A 112 14.97 18.22 24.03
N SER A 113 14.09 17.35 23.54
CA SER A 113 12.64 17.39 23.81
C SER A 113 12.28 16.73 25.14
N ILE A 114 13.20 15.96 25.72
CA ILE A 114 13.06 15.24 27.00
C ILE A 114 14.38 15.32 27.78
N THR A 115 14.35 15.33 29.11
CA THR A 115 15.58 15.21 29.90
C THR A 115 16.20 13.82 29.78
N GLU A 116 17.52 13.69 29.96
CA GLU A 116 18.21 12.39 29.96
C GLU A 116 17.62 11.44 31.03
N GLU A 117 17.29 11.96 32.22
CA GLU A 117 16.61 11.20 33.27
C GLU A 117 15.23 10.70 32.81
N GLY A 118 14.45 11.56 32.15
CA GLY A 118 13.14 11.18 31.62
C GLY A 118 13.24 10.12 30.53
N TRP A 119 14.23 10.25 29.64
CA TRP A 119 14.51 9.26 28.61
C TRP A 119 14.90 7.91 29.23
N GLN A 120 15.78 7.91 30.23
CA GLN A 120 16.17 6.67 30.91
C GLN A 120 14.98 5.98 31.60
N LYS A 121 14.07 6.75 32.20
CA LYS A 121 12.82 6.20 32.75
C LYS A 121 11.97 5.49 31.69
N ILE A 122 11.87 6.04 30.47
CA ILE A 122 11.18 5.38 29.35
C ILE A 122 11.90 4.08 28.98
N VAL A 123 13.23 4.13 28.80
CA VAL A 123 14.04 2.95 28.48
C VAL A 123 13.84 1.84 29.52
N ASP A 124 13.93 2.18 30.81
CA ASP A 124 13.73 1.25 31.92
C ASP A 124 12.33 0.64 31.91
N TYR A 125 11.30 1.43 31.61
CA TYR A 125 9.92 0.93 31.49
C TYR A 125 9.80 -0.13 30.40
N TYR A 126 10.26 0.13 29.17
CA TYR A 126 10.23 -0.86 28.10
C TYR A 126 11.10 -2.08 28.41
N GLN A 127 12.29 -1.87 28.99
CA GLN A 127 13.17 -2.97 29.38
C GLN A 127 12.55 -3.87 30.47
N GLN A 128 11.72 -3.33 31.36
CA GLN A 128 11.07 -4.10 32.42
C GLN A 128 9.77 -4.77 31.96
N GLN A 129 9.00 -4.12 31.07
CA GLN A 129 7.67 -4.58 30.68
C GLN A 129 7.63 -5.39 29.38
N ALA A 130 8.62 -5.24 28.50
CA ALA A 130 8.65 -6.01 27.26
C ALA A 130 8.97 -7.49 27.52
N PRO A 131 8.32 -8.42 26.79
CA PRO A 131 8.60 -9.84 26.91
C PRO A 131 9.99 -10.19 26.36
N ASP A 132 10.55 -11.33 26.76
CA ASP A 132 11.83 -11.80 26.19
C ASP A 132 11.68 -12.33 24.76
N SER A 133 10.49 -12.80 24.38
CA SER A 133 10.11 -13.22 23.03
C SER A 133 8.62 -13.01 22.79
N LEU A 134 8.22 -12.88 21.52
CA LEU A 134 6.80 -12.92 21.13
C LEU A 134 6.32 -14.38 21.05
N PRO A 135 5.03 -14.66 21.27
CA PRO A 135 4.47 -15.97 20.93
C PRO A 135 4.58 -16.19 19.41
N SER A 136 4.85 -17.41 19.00
CA SER A 136 4.82 -17.77 17.58
C SER A 136 3.43 -17.50 17.01
N PRO A 137 3.32 -16.90 15.82
CA PRO A 137 2.04 -16.82 15.14
C PRO A 137 1.49 -18.24 14.92
N PRO A 138 0.18 -18.46 15.05
CA PRO A 138 -0.42 -19.71 14.59
C PRO A 138 -0.17 -19.87 13.09
N ILE A 139 0.08 -21.10 12.65
CA ILE A 139 0.17 -21.46 11.24
C ILE A 139 -1.20 -22.06 10.88
N PRO A 140 -2.02 -21.36 10.07
CA PRO A 140 -3.31 -21.88 9.64
C PRO A 140 -3.20 -23.21 8.91
N GLU A 141 -4.18 -24.08 9.11
CA GLU A 141 -4.35 -25.26 8.25
C GLU A 141 -4.60 -24.78 6.82
N THR A 142 -3.73 -25.20 5.91
CA THR A 142 -3.74 -24.76 4.51
C THR A 142 -3.79 -26.02 3.65
N ASP A 143 -4.78 -26.11 2.76
CA ASP A 143 -4.79 -27.16 1.76
C ASP A 143 -3.71 -26.85 0.70
N THR A 144 -2.95 -27.86 0.29
CA THR A 144 -1.89 -27.71 -0.74
C THR A 144 -2.38 -28.12 -2.12
N THR A 145 -3.66 -28.45 -2.25
CA THR A 145 -4.33 -28.82 -3.49
C THR A 145 -5.23 -27.69 -3.98
N LEU A 146 -4.63 -26.65 -4.54
CA LEU A 146 -5.36 -25.58 -5.20
C LEU A 146 -5.78 -26.03 -6.62
N SER A 147 -7.02 -26.49 -6.77
CA SER A 147 -7.53 -26.95 -8.08
C SER A 147 -8.10 -25.82 -8.94
N THR A 148 -8.51 -24.71 -8.34
CA THR A 148 -9.09 -23.55 -9.04
C THR A 148 -8.11 -22.91 -10.01
N PHE A 149 -6.81 -22.97 -9.71
CA PHE A 149 -5.78 -22.31 -10.49
C PHE A 149 -4.68 -23.25 -10.98
N GLN A 150 -4.25 -23.05 -12.22
CA GLN A 150 -3.07 -23.66 -12.81
C GLN A 150 -1.88 -22.69 -12.82
N PRO A 151 -0.79 -22.98 -12.08
CA PRO A 151 0.36 -22.08 -12.02
C PRO A 151 1.23 -22.16 -13.29
N GLN A 152 1.49 -21.00 -13.88
CA GLN A 152 2.34 -20.80 -15.05
C GLN A 152 3.49 -19.83 -14.72
N PRO A 153 4.71 -20.32 -14.40
CA PRO A 153 5.86 -19.46 -14.13
C PRO A 153 6.49 -18.91 -15.42
N ILE A 154 6.71 -17.59 -15.48
CA ILE A 154 7.34 -16.92 -16.63
C ILE A 154 8.65 -16.24 -16.22
N ARG A 155 9.73 -16.54 -16.95
CA ARG A 155 11.03 -15.87 -16.81
C ARG A 155 11.30 -15.00 -18.03
N LEU A 156 11.24 -13.67 -17.85
CA LEU A 156 11.45 -12.72 -18.95
C LEU A 156 12.89 -12.72 -19.46
N HIS A 157 13.86 -12.78 -18.53
CA HIS A 157 15.27 -12.83 -18.87
C HIS A 157 16.07 -13.74 -17.92
N PRO A 158 16.89 -14.67 -18.45
CA PRO A 158 17.72 -15.55 -17.62
C PRO A 158 18.90 -14.83 -16.96
N SER A 159 19.35 -13.71 -17.53
CA SER A 159 20.50 -12.93 -17.04
C SER A 159 20.14 -11.80 -16.09
N ILE A 160 18.85 -11.48 -15.97
CA ILE A 160 18.35 -10.42 -15.08
C ILE A 160 17.72 -11.12 -13.87
N PRO A 161 18.13 -10.79 -12.63
CA PRO A 161 17.44 -11.27 -11.44
C PRO A 161 15.97 -10.80 -11.48
N PRO A 162 15.00 -11.67 -11.18
CA PRO A 162 13.59 -11.31 -11.24
C PRO A 162 13.27 -10.38 -10.06
N ILE A 163 13.41 -9.08 -10.27
CA ILE A 163 13.15 -8.05 -9.27
C ILE A 163 12.01 -7.18 -9.79
N THR A 164 10.83 -7.80 -9.86
CA THR A 164 9.60 -7.21 -10.38
C THR A 164 9.06 -6.17 -9.41
N THR A 165 8.73 -4.99 -9.94
CA THR A 165 8.27 -3.82 -9.18
C THR A 165 6.88 -3.36 -9.57
N LEU A 166 6.33 -3.93 -10.64
CA LEU A 166 5.00 -3.63 -11.15
C LEU A 166 4.47 -4.87 -11.89
N THR A 167 3.21 -5.20 -11.63
CA THR A 167 2.36 -6.11 -12.41
C THR A 167 1.07 -5.37 -12.67
N HIS A 168 0.64 -5.26 -13.92
CA HIS A 168 -0.63 -4.63 -14.26
C HIS A 168 -1.26 -5.26 -15.50
N TYR A 169 -2.51 -5.70 -15.42
CA TYR A 169 -3.28 -6.21 -16.55
C TYR A 169 -4.14 -5.11 -17.18
N ASP A 170 -3.94 -4.86 -18.48
CA ASP A 170 -4.77 -3.94 -19.26
C ASP A 170 -5.96 -4.70 -19.85
N THR A 171 -7.15 -4.42 -19.32
CA THR A 171 -8.41 -5.06 -19.72
C THR A 171 -8.90 -4.67 -21.12
N VAL A 172 -8.37 -3.60 -21.72
CA VAL A 172 -8.76 -3.14 -23.06
C VAL A 172 -7.90 -3.78 -24.13
N ALA A 173 -6.58 -3.81 -23.91
CA ALA A 173 -5.63 -4.39 -24.85
C ALA A 173 -5.35 -5.88 -24.59
N HIS A 174 -5.79 -6.43 -23.45
CA HIS A 174 -5.48 -7.78 -22.98
C HIS A 174 -3.96 -8.02 -22.88
N HIS A 175 -3.24 -7.03 -22.37
CA HIS A 175 -1.80 -7.07 -22.21
C HIS A 175 -1.41 -6.99 -20.74
N LEU A 176 -0.39 -7.74 -20.37
CA LEU A 176 0.24 -7.67 -19.07
C LEU A 176 1.47 -6.77 -19.12
N PHE A 177 1.53 -5.79 -18.23
CA PHE A 177 2.67 -4.93 -18.02
C PHE A 177 3.48 -5.41 -16.80
N ILE A 178 4.76 -5.69 -17.04
CA ILE A 178 5.70 -6.11 -15.99
C ILE A 178 6.83 -5.08 -15.88
N GLY A 179 7.05 -4.56 -14.70
CA GLY A 179 8.14 -3.63 -14.43
C GLY A 179 9.25 -4.24 -13.58
N ASP A 180 10.50 -3.83 -13.75
CA ASP A 180 11.62 -4.29 -12.91
C ASP A 180 12.42 -3.17 -12.23
N ARG A 181 13.20 -3.53 -11.20
CA ARG A 181 14.08 -2.61 -10.45
C ARG A 181 15.17 -1.97 -11.32
N GLN A 182 15.44 -2.48 -12.52
CA GLN A 182 16.38 -1.81 -13.41
C GLN A 182 15.69 -0.65 -14.13
N GLY A 183 14.35 -0.58 -14.18
CA GLY A 183 13.60 0.41 -14.93
C GLY A 183 13.15 -0.09 -16.29
N ASN A 184 13.08 -1.40 -16.52
CA ASN A 184 12.41 -1.92 -17.71
C ASN A 184 10.92 -2.04 -17.45
N LEU A 185 10.11 -1.74 -18.48
CA LEU A 185 8.68 -1.99 -18.53
C LEU A 185 8.41 -2.88 -19.75
N TYR A 186 8.00 -4.12 -19.51
CA TYR A 186 7.68 -5.11 -20.53
C TYR A 186 6.18 -5.15 -20.76
N ALA A 187 5.75 -5.27 -22.01
CA ALA A 187 4.39 -5.65 -22.39
C ALA A 187 4.41 -7.11 -22.84
N TRP A 188 3.46 -7.92 -22.35
CA TRP A 188 3.44 -9.36 -22.55
C TRP A 188 1.99 -9.85 -22.76
N SER A 189 1.79 -10.91 -23.55
CA SER A 189 0.50 -11.63 -23.61
C SER A 189 0.71 -13.15 -23.59
N PRO A 190 -0.29 -13.94 -23.17
CA PRO A 190 -0.21 -15.41 -23.22
C PRO A 190 0.07 -15.98 -24.61
N GLU A 191 -0.49 -15.39 -25.67
CA GLU A 191 -0.40 -15.93 -27.03
C GLU A 191 0.94 -15.62 -27.70
N ALA A 192 1.48 -14.42 -27.46
CA ALA A 192 2.65 -13.92 -28.18
C ALA A 192 3.92 -13.87 -27.31
N GLY A 193 3.78 -14.03 -25.99
CA GLY A 193 4.87 -13.82 -25.05
C GLY A 193 5.24 -12.34 -24.96
N LEU A 194 6.54 -12.02 -25.00
CA LEU A 194 7.02 -10.65 -24.91
C LEU A 194 6.67 -9.85 -26.19
N LEU A 195 5.84 -8.82 -26.05
CA LEU A 195 5.37 -7.96 -27.14
C LEU A 195 6.33 -6.79 -27.39
N ASP A 196 6.70 -6.08 -26.32
CA ASP A 196 7.52 -4.88 -26.36
C ASP A 196 8.23 -4.66 -25.01
N SER A 197 9.28 -3.83 -25.00
CA SER A 197 9.94 -3.40 -23.78
C SER A 197 10.41 -1.94 -23.89
N ILE A 198 10.09 -1.14 -22.88
CA ILE A 198 10.55 0.24 -22.77
C ILE A 198 11.54 0.35 -21.61
N ARG A 199 12.61 1.10 -21.85
CA ARG A 199 13.59 1.45 -20.81
C ARG A 199 13.26 2.82 -20.23
N LEU A 200 12.91 2.84 -18.95
CA LEU A 200 12.70 4.03 -18.13
C LEU A 200 13.99 4.41 -17.38
N ASP A 201 14.02 5.60 -16.78
CA ASP A 201 15.17 6.09 -16.01
C ASP A 201 15.20 5.59 -14.56
N SER A 202 14.10 5.01 -14.09
CA SER A 202 13.92 4.51 -12.73
C SER A 202 12.85 3.40 -12.68
N PRO A 203 12.80 2.59 -11.61
CA PRO A 203 11.84 1.50 -11.48
C PRO A 203 10.39 2.00 -11.62
N PRO A 204 9.57 1.39 -12.50
CA PRO A 204 8.14 1.64 -12.53
C PRO A 204 7.49 1.09 -11.26
N ALA A 205 6.63 1.90 -10.65
CA ALA A 205 5.84 1.55 -9.48
C ALA A 205 4.39 1.25 -9.83
N ASP A 206 3.86 1.93 -10.84
CA ASP A 206 2.45 1.86 -11.20
C ASP A 206 2.25 2.29 -12.66
N ILE A 207 1.15 1.87 -13.27
CA ILE A 207 0.77 2.24 -14.63
C ILE A 207 -0.75 2.37 -14.77
N HIS A 208 -1.19 3.39 -15.50
CA HIS A 208 -2.57 3.54 -15.91
C HIS A 208 -2.64 3.75 -17.43
N ILE A 209 -3.63 3.17 -18.10
CA ILE A 209 -3.85 3.34 -19.53
C ILE A 209 -5.09 4.24 -19.67
N ASN A 210 -4.90 5.45 -20.21
CA ASN A 210 -6.03 6.36 -20.39
C ASN A 210 -6.91 5.96 -21.59
N ALA A 211 -8.06 6.62 -21.73
CA ALA A 211 -9.01 6.37 -22.82
C ALA A 211 -8.42 6.56 -24.24
N GLN A 212 -7.30 7.26 -24.38
CA GLN A 212 -6.57 7.43 -25.64
C GLN A 212 -5.50 6.34 -25.87
N GLY A 213 -5.38 5.35 -24.99
CA GLY A 213 -4.38 4.29 -25.02
C GLY A 213 -2.97 4.77 -24.63
N GLN A 214 -2.83 5.96 -24.05
CA GLN A 214 -1.54 6.43 -23.55
C GLN A 214 -1.24 5.76 -22.21
N ARG A 215 -0.02 5.24 -22.10
CA ARG A 215 0.51 4.64 -20.88
C ARG A 215 1.01 5.74 -19.96
N GLN A 216 0.44 5.86 -18.78
CA GLN A 216 0.84 6.77 -17.71
C GLN A 216 1.61 5.97 -16.68
N VAL A 217 2.95 5.99 -16.75
CA VAL A 217 3.83 5.15 -15.93
C VAL A 217 4.45 5.96 -14.80
N LEU A 218 4.14 5.61 -13.57
CA LEU A 218 4.75 6.20 -12.37
C LEU A 218 6.10 5.55 -12.09
N THR A 219 7.17 6.33 -11.94
CA THR A 219 8.49 5.81 -11.59
C THR A 219 9.00 6.37 -10.26
N MET A 220 9.61 5.51 -9.43
CA MET A 220 9.96 5.83 -8.04
C MET A 220 11.15 6.77 -7.88
N GLY A 221 12.00 6.89 -8.90
CA GLY A 221 13.35 7.42 -8.74
C GLY A 221 14.28 6.39 -8.07
N ILE A 222 14.40 6.46 -6.74
CA ILE A 222 15.23 5.52 -5.96
C ILE A 222 14.31 4.59 -5.17
N MET A 223 14.43 3.28 -5.39
CA MET A 223 13.60 2.29 -4.71
C MET A 223 13.98 2.11 -3.22
N ASP A 224 15.28 2.13 -2.91
CA ASP A 224 15.80 2.01 -1.55
C ASP A 224 15.37 3.23 -0.69
N PRO A 225 15.31 3.13 0.65
CA PRO A 225 14.88 4.22 1.52
C PRO A 225 15.61 5.54 1.22
N SER A 226 14.87 6.53 0.72
CA SER A 226 15.41 7.83 0.35
C SER A 226 14.33 8.91 0.39
N ASP A 227 14.74 10.11 0.79
CA ASP A 227 13.90 11.32 0.75
C ASP A 227 14.19 12.18 -0.49
N ARG A 228 14.92 11.65 -1.47
CA ARG A 228 15.22 12.37 -2.71
C ARG A 228 13.97 12.48 -3.59
N ILE A 229 13.84 13.65 -4.21
CA ILE A 229 12.68 14.02 -5.00
C ILE A 229 13.02 13.76 -6.48
N LEU A 230 12.86 12.51 -6.93
CA LEU A 230 13.29 12.03 -8.24
C LEU A 230 12.21 11.28 -9.01
N GLY A 231 11.09 10.94 -8.36
CA GLY A 231 9.98 10.26 -9.01
C GLY A 231 9.25 11.18 -9.97
N LYS A 232 8.54 10.56 -10.91
CA LYS A 232 7.80 11.25 -11.98
C LYS A 232 6.76 10.32 -12.61
N VAL A 233 5.86 10.90 -13.38
CA VAL A 233 4.95 10.15 -14.26
C VAL A 233 5.34 10.38 -15.71
N TRP A 234 5.46 9.28 -16.45
CA TRP A 234 5.69 9.26 -17.89
C TRP A 234 4.37 9.10 -18.61
N GLN A 235 4.01 10.02 -19.50
CA GLN A 235 2.91 9.85 -20.44
C GLN A 235 3.46 9.38 -21.78
N ILE A 236 3.35 8.10 -22.08
CA ILE A 236 3.90 7.44 -23.27
C ILE A 236 2.78 7.17 -24.26
N ASN A 237 2.93 7.67 -25.49
CA ASN A 237 1.95 7.40 -26.55
C ASN A 237 1.86 5.89 -26.90
N PRO A 238 0.73 5.43 -27.45
CA PRO A 238 0.56 4.03 -27.86
C PRO A 238 1.71 3.50 -28.72
N GLY A 239 2.24 4.33 -29.64
CA GLY A 239 3.36 3.97 -30.51
C GLY A 239 4.77 4.06 -29.87
N GLY A 240 4.90 4.54 -28.63
CA GLY A 240 6.17 4.63 -27.91
C GLY A 240 7.10 5.79 -28.31
N ASP A 241 6.79 6.51 -29.40
CA ASP A 241 7.71 7.49 -30.03
C ASP A 241 7.93 8.81 -29.27
N SER A 242 7.06 9.15 -28.31
CA SER A 242 7.18 10.38 -27.52
C SER A 242 6.60 10.22 -26.12
N ALA A 243 7.32 10.78 -25.14
CA ALA A 243 6.87 10.83 -23.75
C ALA A 243 6.87 12.27 -23.22
N ARG A 244 5.85 12.62 -22.43
CA ARG A 244 5.82 13.84 -21.61
C ARG A 244 5.98 13.45 -20.14
N LEU A 245 6.71 14.24 -19.37
CA LEU A 245 6.86 14.04 -17.93
C LEU A 245 5.92 14.98 -17.20
N LEU A 246 4.92 14.44 -16.49
CA LEU A 246 4.01 15.21 -15.64
C LEU A 246 3.25 14.28 -14.68
N PRO A 247 3.22 14.55 -13.36
CA PRO A 247 4.08 15.49 -12.63
C PRO A 247 5.54 14.98 -12.49
N GLU A 248 6.45 15.92 -12.23
CA GLU A 248 7.86 15.66 -11.92
C GLU A 248 8.17 16.06 -10.47
N ASN A 249 9.33 15.63 -9.97
CA ASN A 249 9.81 15.93 -8.63
C ASN A 249 8.87 15.35 -7.54
N LEU A 250 8.66 14.05 -7.61
CA LEU A 250 7.93 13.28 -6.61
C LEU A 250 8.90 12.58 -5.64
N ARG A 251 8.52 12.46 -4.37
CA ARG A 251 9.32 11.82 -3.32
C ARG A 251 8.99 10.34 -3.20
N ARG A 252 9.72 9.53 -3.98
CA ARG A 252 9.58 8.05 -4.02
C ARG A 252 8.10 7.63 -4.10
N PRO A 253 7.39 8.03 -5.16
CA PRO A 253 5.99 7.69 -5.33
C PRO A 253 5.85 6.20 -5.65
N VAL A 254 4.80 5.58 -5.13
CA VAL A 254 4.61 4.11 -5.20
C VAL A 254 3.26 3.70 -5.78
N TYR A 255 2.31 4.61 -5.88
CA TYR A 255 0.97 4.34 -6.36
C TYR A 255 0.32 5.63 -6.87
N PHE A 256 -0.56 5.53 -7.87
CA PHE A 256 -1.50 6.59 -8.19
C PHE A 256 -2.86 6.06 -8.65
N ALA A 257 -3.90 6.85 -8.39
CA ALA A 257 -5.26 6.59 -8.87
C ALA A 257 -5.75 7.78 -9.71
N SER A 258 -6.71 7.53 -10.60
CA SER A 258 -7.29 8.54 -11.50
C SER A 258 -8.80 8.63 -11.32
N ALA A 259 -9.34 9.83 -11.14
CA ALA A 259 -10.79 10.11 -11.10
C ALA A 259 -11.07 11.59 -11.35
N ASP A 260 -12.31 11.94 -11.69
CA ASP A 260 -12.76 13.35 -11.73
C ASP A 260 -13.20 13.77 -10.31
N LEU A 261 -12.27 14.31 -9.53
CA LEU A 261 -12.44 14.58 -8.10
C LEU A 261 -13.19 15.89 -7.84
N ASN A 262 -13.07 16.86 -8.74
CA ASN A 262 -13.75 18.15 -8.63
C ASN A 262 -15.03 18.23 -9.50
N GLN A 263 -15.37 17.16 -10.24
CA GLN A 263 -16.52 17.04 -11.14
C GLN A 263 -16.50 18.05 -12.29
N ASP A 264 -15.31 18.40 -12.79
CA ASP A 264 -15.14 19.32 -13.91
C ASP A 264 -15.04 18.61 -15.27
N GLY A 265 -15.15 17.28 -15.29
CA GLY A 265 -15.10 16.44 -16.48
C GLY A 265 -13.69 16.02 -16.88
N GLN A 266 -12.68 16.32 -16.07
CA GLN A 266 -11.28 16.02 -16.35
C GLN A 266 -10.73 14.99 -15.35
N ALA A 267 -9.78 14.18 -15.83
CA ALA A 267 -9.13 13.22 -14.96
C ALA A 267 -8.12 13.92 -14.06
N ASP A 268 -8.36 13.84 -12.76
CA ASP A 268 -7.41 14.17 -11.71
C ASP A 268 -6.63 12.94 -11.27
N TRP A 269 -5.48 13.15 -10.64
CA TRP A 269 -4.70 12.06 -10.07
C TRP A 269 -4.48 12.22 -8.58
N VAL A 270 -4.53 11.12 -7.84
CA VAL A 270 -4.05 11.07 -6.45
C VAL A 270 -2.75 10.28 -6.45
N ILE A 271 -1.65 10.90 -6.02
CA ILE A 271 -0.33 10.26 -6.01
C ILE A 271 0.12 10.04 -4.57
N ALA A 272 0.45 8.80 -4.25
CA ALA A 272 1.00 8.39 -2.97
C ALA A 272 2.53 8.48 -2.99
N GLU A 273 3.09 9.51 -2.36
CA GLU A 273 4.53 9.76 -2.25
C GLU A 273 5.05 9.16 -0.93
N PHE A 274 5.40 7.87 -0.95
CA PHE A 274 5.79 7.12 0.24
C PHE A 274 7.01 7.75 0.95
N GLY A 275 8.01 8.17 0.19
CA GLY A 275 9.21 8.84 0.70
C GLY A 275 10.02 7.99 1.70
N ASN A 276 10.56 8.55 2.78
CA ASN A 276 11.23 7.76 3.84
C ASN A 276 11.00 8.39 5.23
N PHE A 277 11.69 9.48 5.56
CA PHE A 277 11.36 10.26 6.76
C PHE A 277 10.38 11.39 6.43
N LEU A 278 10.34 11.80 5.17
CA LEU A 278 9.42 12.74 4.56
C LEU A 278 8.61 11.99 3.52
N GLY A 279 7.43 12.49 3.19
CA GLY A 279 6.55 11.98 2.14
C GLY A 279 5.32 12.86 2.08
N GLU A 280 4.39 12.52 1.20
CA GLU A 280 3.14 13.25 1.08
C GLU A 280 2.09 12.44 0.34
N LEU A 281 0.84 12.84 0.53
CA LEU A 281 -0.28 12.48 -0.31
C LEU A 281 -0.82 13.76 -0.92
N ALA A 282 -0.94 13.79 -2.24
CA ALA A 282 -1.47 14.94 -2.95
C ALA A 282 -2.37 14.50 -4.09
N TRP A 283 -3.37 15.33 -4.39
CA TRP A 283 -4.09 15.22 -5.65
C TRP A 283 -3.62 16.29 -6.63
N TYR A 284 -3.70 15.96 -7.91
CA TYR A 284 -3.21 16.74 -9.03
C TYR A 284 -4.42 17.00 -9.92
N GLU A 285 -4.92 18.23 -9.86
CA GLU A 285 -6.11 18.67 -10.58
C GLU A 285 -5.80 18.83 -12.07
N GLY A 286 -6.45 18.03 -12.91
CA GLY A 286 -6.34 18.05 -14.35
C GLY A 286 -6.96 19.31 -14.96
N ARG A 287 -6.28 19.91 -15.93
CA ARG A 287 -6.73 21.10 -16.67
C ARG A 287 -6.82 20.81 -18.17
N GLU A 288 -7.66 21.59 -18.87
CA GLU A 288 -8.05 21.28 -20.26
C GLU A 288 -6.83 21.32 -21.20
N ASP A 289 -5.81 22.08 -20.81
CA ASP A 289 -4.52 22.21 -21.47
C ASP A 289 -3.52 21.07 -21.13
N ASN A 290 -3.99 19.99 -20.49
CA ASN A 290 -3.20 18.88 -19.96
C ASN A 290 -2.10 19.35 -19.01
N THR A 291 -2.39 20.34 -18.17
CA THR A 291 -1.56 20.70 -17.02
C THR A 291 -2.21 20.20 -15.73
N PHE A 292 -1.41 20.16 -14.66
CA PHE A 292 -1.87 19.70 -13.36
C PHE A 292 -1.57 20.74 -12.28
N VAL A 293 -2.52 20.98 -11.40
CA VAL A 293 -2.34 21.81 -10.20
C VAL A 293 -2.27 20.89 -8.99
N LYS A 294 -1.15 20.93 -8.25
CA LYS A 294 -0.96 20.10 -7.05
C LYS A 294 -1.72 20.70 -5.86
N HIS A 295 -2.46 19.85 -5.18
CA HIS A 295 -3.17 20.13 -3.93
C HIS A 295 -2.75 19.11 -2.87
N LEU A 296 -2.16 19.60 -1.78
CA LEU A 296 -1.67 18.75 -0.70
C LEU A 296 -2.83 18.23 0.15
N LEU A 297 -2.87 16.92 0.39
CA LEU A 297 -3.83 16.27 1.29
C LEU A 297 -3.20 15.97 2.65
N ALA A 298 -1.99 15.39 2.65
CA ALA A 298 -1.21 15.12 3.87
C ALA A 298 0.29 15.25 3.61
N ALA A 299 1.03 15.77 4.58
CA ALA A 299 2.49 15.93 4.53
C ALA A 299 3.27 14.84 5.31
N ASP A 300 2.59 13.74 5.62
CA ASP A 300 3.18 12.61 6.35
C ASP A 300 3.85 11.60 5.39
N PRO A 301 4.93 10.92 5.81
CA PRO A 301 5.51 9.82 5.04
C PRO A 301 4.60 8.58 5.00
N GLY A 302 4.91 7.67 4.10
CA GLY A 302 4.31 6.34 4.06
C GLY A 302 2.99 6.23 3.33
N ALA A 303 2.52 7.28 2.65
CA ALA A 303 1.39 7.15 1.72
C ALA A 303 1.71 6.04 0.71
N ARG A 304 0.91 4.97 0.69
CA ARG A 304 1.24 3.72 -0.01
C ARG A 304 0.21 3.31 -1.06
N LYS A 305 -1.07 3.47 -0.76
CA LYS A 305 -2.19 3.04 -1.61
C LYS A 305 -3.34 4.01 -1.41
N THR A 306 -4.09 4.26 -2.46
CA THR A 306 -5.37 4.96 -2.40
C THR A 306 -6.46 4.16 -3.09
N GLU A 307 -7.68 4.33 -2.60
CA GLU A 307 -8.94 3.92 -3.25
C GLU A 307 -9.80 5.17 -3.45
N ILE A 308 -10.55 5.24 -4.55
CA ILE A 308 -11.47 6.34 -4.82
C ILE A 308 -12.88 5.77 -4.91
N ALA A 309 -13.74 6.16 -3.97
CA ALA A 309 -15.10 5.67 -3.86
C ALA A 309 -15.97 6.66 -3.09
N ASP A 310 -17.29 6.61 -3.30
CA ASP A 310 -18.27 7.35 -2.51
C ASP A 310 -18.55 6.57 -1.19
N LEU A 311 -17.77 6.86 -0.14
CA LEU A 311 -17.77 6.07 1.10
C LEU A 311 -18.93 6.44 2.03
N ASN A 312 -19.50 7.64 1.86
CA ASN A 312 -20.62 8.17 2.64
C ASN A 312 -21.94 8.24 1.85
N GLN A 313 -21.96 7.74 0.60
CA GLN A 313 -23.12 7.69 -0.30
C GLN A 313 -23.74 9.07 -0.60
N ASP A 314 -22.91 10.12 -0.70
CA ASP A 314 -23.36 11.48 -1.01
C ASP A 314 -23.28 11.86 -2.50
N GLY A 315 -22.77 10.95 -3.33
CA GLY A 315 -22.60 11.10 -4.77
C GLY A 315 -21.29 11.75 -5.19
N LEU A 316 -20.37 12.03 -4.26
CA LEU A 316 -19.05 12.58 -4.53
C LEU A 316 -17.96 11.51 -4.31
N PRO A 317 -16.91 11.48 -5.16
CA PRO A 317 -15.81 10.55 -4.96
C PRO A 317 -14.92 11.00 -3.79
N ASP A 318 -14.84 10.19 -2.75
CA ASP A 318 -13.91 10.35 -1.64
C ASP A 318 -12.56 9.69 -1.96
N ILE A 319 -11.51 10.11 -1.25
CA ILE A 319 -10.18 9.49 -1.33
C ILE A 319 -9.91 8.74 -0.03
N ILE A 320 -9.72 7.43 -0.10
CA ILE A 320 -9.32 6.59 1.03
C ILE A 320 -7.84 6.28 0.85
N ALA A 321 -7.01 6.60 1.84
CA ALA A 321 -5.57 6.43 1.76
C ALA A 321 -5.03 5.59 2.92
N LEU A 322 -4.09 4.69 2.59
CA LEU A 322 -3.25 4.01 3.56
C LEU A 322 -1.92 4.76 3.72
N LEU A 323 -1.65 5.20 4.94
CA LEU A 323 -0.31 5.62 5.36
C LEU A 323 0.31 4.50 6.19
N ALA A 324 1.44 4.00 5.72
CA ALA A 324 2.08 2.78 6.20
C ALA A 324 3.39 3.02 6.95
N GLN A 325 3.79 4.28 7.16
CA GLN A 325 5.05 4.61 7.83
C GLN A 325 4.88 5.76 8.83
N GLY A 326 5.49 5.61 10.01
CA GLY A 326 5.40 6.60 11.06
C GLY A 326 4.05 6.53 11.77
N ASP A 327 3.06 7.24 11.26
CA ASP A 327 1.69 7.17 11.78
C ASP A 327 0.83 6.25 10.90
N GLU A 328 0.90 4.95 11.20
CA GLU A 328 0.17 3.92 10.46
C GLU A 328 -1.35 4.10 10.61
N ARG A 329 -2.04 4.40 9.52
CA ARG A 329 -3.49 4.68 9.52
C ARG A 329 -4.15 4.50 8.16
N VAL A 330 -5.45 4.21 8.20
CA VAL A 330 -6.36 4.40 7.08
C VAL A 330 -7.11 5.72 7.32
N ILE A 331 -7.06 6.62 6.35
CA ILE A 331 -7.68 7.94 6.41
C ILE A 331 -8.56 8.16 5.18
N ALA A 332 -9.77 8.67 5.39
CA ALA A 332 -10.62 9.16 4.31
C ALA A 332 -10.50 10.68 4.19
N PHE A 333 -10.47 11.18 2.97
CA PHE A 333 -10.63 12.58 2.62
C PHE A 333 -12.00 12.69 1.97
N TYR A 334 -12.99 13.10 2.77
CA TYR A 334 -14.37 13.22 2.33
C TYR A 334 -14.55 14.44 1.43
N ASN A 335 -15.00 14.22 0.21
CA ASN A 335 -15.18 15.27 -0.77
C ASN A 335 -16.37 16.15 -0.38
N GLN A 336 -16.17 17.46 -0.33
CA GLN A 336 -17.20 18.45 -0.01
C GLN A 336 -17.70 19.17 -1.27
N GLY A 337 -17.25 18.73 -2.44
CA GLY A 337 -17.47 19.37 -3.74
C GLY A 337 -16.40 20.41 -4.06
N ASN A 338 -16.28 20.76 -5.34
CA ASN A 338 -15.35 21.77 -5.87
C ASN A 338 -13.88 21.56 -5.46
N GLY A 339 -13.46 20.30 -5.25
CA GLY A 339 -12.08 19.95 -4.89
C GLY A 339 -11.70 20.23 -3.41
N THR A 340 -12.67 20.50 -2.54
CA THR A 340 -12.45 20.65 -1.10
C THR A 340 -12.64 19.30 -0.39
N PHE A 341 -11.72 18.94 0.51
CA PHE A 341 -11.76 17.67 1.23
C PHE A 341 -11.69 17.87 2.75
N THR A 342 -12.46 17.07 3.49
CA THR A 342 -12.39 16.98 4.96
C THR A 342 -11.76 15.66 5.38
N PRO A 343 -10.57 15.67 6.02
CA PRO A 343 -9.91 14.44 6.40
C PRO A 343 -10.51 13.82 7.68
N ARG A 344 -10.57 12.49 7.73
CA ARG A 344 -10.97 11.72 8.90
C ARG A 344 -10.25 10.38 8.97
N THR A 345 -9.57 10.13 10.09
CA THR A 345 -8.96 8.82 10.36
C THR A 345 -10.05 7.78 10.58
N LEU A 346 -10.04 6.71 9.79
CA LEU A 346 -10.95 5.58 9.89
C LEU A 346 -10.39 4.52 10.85
N LEU A 347 -9.13 4.17 10.67
CA LEU A 347 -8.39 3.19 11.48
C LEU A 347 -6.99 3.72 11.76
N ARG A 348 -6.43 3.40 12.92
CA ARG A 348 -5.08 3.81 13.32
C ARG A 348 -4.39 2.68 14.07
N PHE A 349 -3.13 2.43 13.75
CA PHE A 349 -2.39 1.27 14.21
C PHE A 349 -1.09 1.68 14.92
N PRO A 350 -0.48 0.79 15.72
CA PRO A 350 0.88 0.99 16.22
C PRO A 350 1.90 1.07 15.07
N PRO A 351 3.00 1.82 15.21
CA PRO A 351 4.01 2.06 14.14
C PRO A 351 4.90 0.85 13.80
N VAL A 352 4.51 -0.34 14.25
CA VAL A 352 5.23 -1.61 14.04
C VAL A 352 4.30 -2.69 13.48
N TYR A 353 3.08 -2.30 13.13
CA TYR A 353 2.09 -3.22 12.59
C TYR A 353 2.48 -3.67 11.19
N GLY A 354 3.18 -2.83 10.42
CA GLY A 354 3.63 -3.15 9.08
C GLY A 354 2.51 -3.09 8.06
N SER A 355 1.61 -2.11 8.20
CA SER A 355 0.53 -1.79 7.25
C SER A 355 1.05 -1.87 5.80
N SER A 356 0.41 -2.66 4.94
CA SER A 356 0.96 -2.95 3.62
C SER A 356 -0.02 -2.75 2.46
N TYR A 357 -1.30 -2.99 2.66
CA TYR A 357 -2.32 -2.82 1.61
C TYR A 357 -3.69 -2.54 2.19
N VAL A 358 -4.53 -1.86 1.40
CA VAL A 358 -5.95 -1.64 1.68
C VAL A 358 -6.74 -1.75 0.37
N GLU A 359 -7.93 -2.32 0.43
CA GLU A 359 -8.90 -2.40 -0.66
C GLU A 359 -10.32 -2.27 -0.12
N LEU A 360 -11.22 -1.73 -0.93
CA LEU A 360 -12.64 -1.59 -0.61
C LEU A 360 -13.46 -2.66 -1.32
N ALA A 361 -14.32 -3.35 -0.58
CA ALA A 361 -15.28 -4.32 -1.12
C ALA A 361 -16.45 -4.52 -0.16
N ASP A 362 -17.63 -4.91 -0.66
CA ASP A 362 -18.77 -5.26 0.20
C ASP A 362 -18.71 -6.76 0.53
N PHE A 363 -18.22 -7.11 1.72
CA PHE A 363 -18.04 -8.51 2.13
C PHE A 363 -19.30 -9.13 2.73
N ASN A 364 -20.32 -8.33 3.06
CA ASN A 364 -21.50 -8.80 3.77
C ASN A 364 -22.82 -8.57 3.01
N GLY A 365 -22.75 -7.96 1.82
CA GLY A 365 -23.88 -7.69 0.94
C GLY A 365 -24.82 -6.60 1.48
N ASP A 366 -24.31 -5.63 2.25
CA ASP A 366 -25.11 -4.56 2.85
C ASP A 366 -25.07 -3.23 2.09
N ASP A 367 -24.49 -3.24 0.89
CA ASP A 367 -24.26 -2.11 -0.03
C ASP A 367 -23.35 -1.02 0.56
N ARG A 368 -22.56 -1.32 1.60
CA ARG A 368 -21.48 -0.45 2.10
C ARG A 368 -20.13 -1.09 1.84
N LEU A 369 -19.16 -0.24 1.50
CA LEU A 369 -17.79 -0.68 1.25
C LEU A 369 -17.07 -0.93 2.57
N ASP A 370 -16.66 -2.17 2.79
CA ASP A 370 -15.82 -2.59 3.90
C ASP A 370 -14.33 -2.46 3.54
N LEU A 371 -13.44 -2.62 4.53
CA LEU A 371 -11.99 -2.55 4.32
C LEU A 371 -11.36 -3.94 4.41
N LEU A 372 -10.76 -4.40 3.31
CA LEU A 372 -9.74 -5.45 3.33
C LEU A 372 -8.38 -4.81 3.62
N TYR A 373 -7.68 -5.28 4.64
CA TYR A 373 -6.44 -4.69 5.11
C TYR A 373 -5.38 -5.76 5.39
N THR A 374 -4.15 -5.51 4.94
CA THR A 374 -3.00 -6.38 5.26
C THR A 374 -1.95 -5.65 6.07
N ASN A 375 -1.35 -6.37 7.00
CA ASN A 375 -0.17 -5.91 7.72
C ASN A 375 0.82 -7.06 7.90
N GLY A 376 2.05 -6.82 7.47
CA GLY A 376 3.03 -7.87 7.33
C GLY A 376 4.44 -7.38 7.08
N ASP A 377 4.64 -6.09 6.74
CA ASP A 377 5.98 -5.57 6.52
C ASP A 377 6.87 -5.81 7.74
N ASN A 378 8.06 -6.32 7.47
CA ASN A 378 8.99 -6.78 8.48
C ASN A 378 10.45 -6.46 8.10
N ALA A 379 10.66 -5.51 7.17
CA ALA A 379 11.97 -5.01 6.73
C ALA A 379 12.47 -3.82 7.58
N ASP A 380 11.89 -3.60 8.75
CA ASP A 380 12.22 -2.49 9.65
C ASP A 380 13.25 -2.89 10.73
N TYR A 381 13.28 -2.14 11.83
CA TYR A 381 14.15 -2.44 12.97
C TYR A 381 13.71 -3.68 13.77
N SER A 382 12.60 -4.32 13.42
CA SER A 382 11.92 -5.35 14.21
C SER A 382 11.62 -6.63 13.44
N THR A 383 12.59 -7.10 12.65
CA THR A 383 12.60 -8.35 11.85
C THR A 383 12.37 -9.63 12.67
N VAL A 384 11.15 -9.86 13.17
CA VAL A 384 10.68 -11.07 13.88
C VAL A 384 9.27 -11.43 13.45
N LEU A 385 8.88 -12.70 13.59
CA LEU A 385 7.48 -13.09 13.40
C LEU A 385 6.62 -12.42 14.47
N LYS A 386 5.54 -11.78 14.03
CA LYS A 386 4.62 -11.05 14.90
C LYS A 386 3.26 -11.73 14.84
N PRO A 387 2.65 -12.09 15.99
CA PRO A 387 1.39 -12.84 16.03
C PRO A 387 0.19 -12.02 15.53
N TYR A 388 0.39 -10.72 15.33
CA TYR A 388 -0.60 -9.78 14.82
C TYR A 388 -0.39 -9.43 13.34
N HIS A 389 0.51 -10.07 12.61
CA HIS A 389 0.60 -9.93 11.16
C HIS A 389 -0.44 -10.81 10.47
N GLY A 390 -1.09 -10.27 9.43
CA GLY A 390 -2.07 -11.02 8.67
C GLY A 390 -3.02 -10.17 7.83
N ILE A 391 -4.14 -10.78 7.48
CA ILE A 391 -5.23 -10.21 6.67
C ILE A 391 -6.40 -9.90 7.60
N ARG A 392 -7.05 -8.75 7.43
CA ARG A 392 -8.24 -8.33 8.19
C ARG A 392 -9.33 -7.84 7.28
N ILE A 393 -10.56 -8.05 7.72
CA ILE A 393 -11.73 -7.38 7.17
C ILE A 393 -12.34 -6.54 8.28
N PHE A 394 -12.52 -5.26 8.00
CA PHE A 394 -13.26 -4.34 8.87
C PHE A 394 -14.57 -3.97 8.21
N LEU A 395 -15.70 -4.35 8.82
CA LEU A 395 -17.02 -4.06 8.29
C LEU A 395 -17.45 -2.63 8.62
N GLN A 396 -18.02 -1.92 7.65
CA GLN A 396 -18.59 -0.59 7.83
C GLN A 396 -19.95 -0.66 8.52
N GLN A 397 -19.98 -0.29 9.79
CA GLN A 397 -21.20 -0.34 10.61
C GLN A 397 -22.12 0.86 10.39
N THR A 398 -21.52 2.04 10.20
CA THR A 398 -22.15 3.33 9.92
C THR A 398 -21.13 4.17 9.18
N ASP A 399 -21.52 5.33 8.65
CA ASP A 399 -20.59 6.29 8.07
C ASP A 399 -19.39 6.48 9.00
N ASN A 400 -18.20 6.22 8.47
CA ASN A 400 -16.92 6.41 9.15
C ASN A 400 -16.62 5.50 10.36
N ARG A 401 -17.37 4.42 10.60
CA ARG A 401 -17.09 3.48 11.69
C ARG A 401 -16.89 2.07 11.15
N PHE A 402 -15.68 1.57 11.35
CA PHE A 402 -15.23 0.26 10.93
C PHE A 402 -14.96 -0.62 12.15
N GLU A 403 -15.46 -1.85 12.14
CA GLU A 403 -15.25 -2.84 13.21
C GLU A 403 -14.59 -4.09 12.62
N GLU A 404 -13.52 -4.59 13.26
CA GLU A 404 -12.84 -5.81 12.83
C GLU A 404 -13.80 -7.00 12.94
N ALA A 405 -14.11 -7.61 11.81
CA ALA A 405 -15.00 -8.78 11.74
C ALA A 405 -14.24 -10.07 11.44
N PHE A 406 -13.03 -9.97 10.89
CA PHE A 406 -12.22 -11.12 10.53
C PHE A 406 -10.73 -10.81 10.69
N PHE A 407 -9.97 -11.80 11.14
CA PHE A 407 -8.51 -11.80 11.16
C PHE A 407 -7.99 -13.19 10.76
N PHE A 408 -7.13 -13.23 9.75
CA PHE A 408 -6.39 -14.42 9.33
C PHE A 408 -4.88 -14.20 9.56
N PRO A 409 -4.21 -15.02 10.39
CA PRO A 409 -2.81 -14.84 10.69
C PRO A 409 -1.96 -15.26 9.49
N LEU A 410 -1.21 -14.29 8.96
CA LEU A 410 -0.31 -14.48 7.83
C LEU A 410 0.90 -13.56 8.05
N PRO A 411 1.98 -14.06 8.67
CA PRO A 411 3.23 -13.32 8.77
C PRO A 411 3.66 -12.87 7.37
N GLY A 412 4.00 -11.59 7.21
CA GLY A 412 4.47 -11.07 5.94
C GLY A 412 3.41 -10.65 4.94
N ALA A 413 2.11 -10.75 5.28
CA ALA A 413 1.00 -10.31 4.44
C ALA A 413 1.25 -8.91 3.85
N SER A 414 1.47 -8.85 2.53
CA SER A 414 1.92 -7.63 1.84
C SER A 414 0.87 -7.05 0.89
N GLN A 415 -0.03 -7.89 0.39
CA GLN A 415 -1.16 -7.49 -0.46
C GLN A 415 -2.23 -8.59 -0.42
N ALA A 416 -3.50 -8.19 -0.51
CA ALA A 416 -4.64 -9.10 -0.66
C ALA A 416 -5.70 -8.44 -1.55
N GLN A 417 -6.30 -9.16 -2.50
CA GLN A 417 -7.36 -8.67 -3.38
C GLN A 417 -8.60 -9.55 -3.23
N ALA A 418 -9.79 -8.94 -3.22
CA ALA A 418 -11.05 -9.66 -3.03
C ALA A 418 -11.86 -9.74 -4.33
N ARG A 419 -12.09 -10.94 -4.84
CA ARG A 419 -12.85 -11.20 -6.09
C ARG A 419 -13.60 -12.51 -5.96
N ASP A 420 -14.63 -12.68 -6.75
CA ASP A 420 -15.33 -13.96 -6.95
C ASP A 420 -14.49 -14.82 -7.91
N PHE A 421 -13.51 -15.56 -7.37
CA PHE A 421 -12.55 -16.29 -8.21
C PHE A 421 -13.11 -17.64 -8.64
N ASP A 422 -13.89 -18.32 -7.80
CA ASP A 422 -14.52 -19.60 -8.15
C ASP A 422 -15.92 -19.46 -8.78
N GLN A 423 -16.39 -18.22 -8.98
CA GLN A 423 -17.65 -17.87 -9.63
C GLN A 423 -18.90 -18.36 -8.89
N ASP A 424 -18.83 -18.50 -7.57
CA ASP A 424 -19.95 -18.93 -6.73
C ASP A 424 -20.85 -17.77 -6.27
N GLY A 425 -20.42 -16.53 -6.54
CA GLY A 425 -21.16 -15.30 -6.29
C GLY A 425 -20.84 -14.61 -4.96
N ASP A 426 -19.84 -15.07 -4.22
CA ASP A 426 -19.28 -14.36 -3.07
C ASP A 426 -17.82 -13.91 -3.31
N LEU A 427 -17.24 -13.17 -2.36
CA LEU A 427 -15.87 -12.66 -2.51
C LEU A 427 -14.86 -13.56 -1.78
N ASP A 428 -14.00 -14.21 -2.56
CA ASP A 428 -12.77 -14.86 -2.10
C ASP A 428 -11.65 -13.84 -1.90
N ILE A 429 -10.50 -14.30 -1.37
CA ILE A 429 -9.31 -13.46 -1.22
C ILE A 429 -8.06 -14.17 -1.75
N ALA A 430 -7.40 -13.56 -2.73
CA ALA A 430 -6.01 -13.89 -3.07
C ALA A 430 -5.07 -13.03 -2.23
N ALA A 431 -4.03 -13.62 -1.64
CA ALA A 431 -3.09 -12.90 -0.79
C ALA A 431 -1.64 -13.35 -1.02
N ILE A 432 -0.73 -12.39 -0.95
CA ILE A 432 0.71 -12.63 -0.97
C ILE A 432 1.36 -12.25 0.36
N SER A 433 2.39 -13.02 0.72
CA SER A 433 3.26 -12.74 1.85
C SER A 433 4.70 -12.58 1.40
N PHE A 434 5.27 -11.41 1.69
CA PHE A 434 6.68 -11.12 1.40
C PHE A 434 7.63 -11.57 2.53
N PHE A 435 7.12 -11.75 3.75
CA PHE A 435 7.88 -12.29 4.90
C PHE A 435 7.14 -13.46 5.58
N PRO A 436 6.82 -14.55 4.85
CA PRO A 436 6.17 -15.71 5.45
C PRO A 436 7.07 -16.32 6.53
N ASP A 437 6.53 -17.25 7.30
CA ASP A 437 7.37 -18.11 8.14
C ASP A 437 8.22 -19.02 7.23
N PHE A 438 9.37 -18.51 6.81
CA PHE A 438 10.29 -19.20 5.91
C PHE A 438 10.79 -20.54 6.45
N GLU A 439 10.69 -20.78 7.77
CA GLU A 439 11.14 -22.00 8.40
C GLU A 439 10.05 -23.07 8.40
N HIS A 440 8.80 -22.70 8.69
CA HIS A 440 7.72 -23.66 8.92
C HIS A 440 6.65 -23.72 7.84
N ALA A 441 6.42 -22.64 7.09
CA ALA A 441 5.37 -22.56 6.07
C ALA A 441 5.77 -21.62 4.90
N PRO A 442 6.91 -21.86 4.22
CA PRO A 442 7.38 -21.00 3.14
C PRO A 442 6.42 -20.92 1.94
N GLU A 443 5.57 -21.92 1.74
CA GLU A 443 4.50 -21.96 0.72
C GLU A 443 3.41 -20.91 0.95
N GLN A 444 3.23 -20.42 2.18
CA GLN A 444 2.32 -19.30 2.50
C GLN A 444 2.81 -17.94 1.96
N GLY A 445 3.86 -17.93 1.13
CA GLY A 445 4.17 -16.81 0.26
C GLY A 445 3.00 -16.42 -0.65
N PHE A 446 2.11 -17.37 -0.97
CA PHE A 446 0.80 -17.12 -1.58
C PHE A 446 -0.29 -17.94 -0.87
N LEU A 447 -1.46 -17.35 -0.69
CA LEU A 447 -2.67 -18.01 -0.21
C LEU A 447 -3.88 -17.59 -1.07
N TYR A 448 -4.72 -18.57 -1.39
CA TYR A 448 -6.10 -18.38 -1.81
C TYR A 448 -7.00 -18.69 -0.63
N LEU A 449 -7.88 -17.75 -0.25
CA LEU A 449 -8.85 -17.91 0.81
C LEU A 449 -10.22 -18.02 0.16
N GLU A 450 -10.69 -19.26 -0.01
CA GLU A 450 -12.04 -19.57 -0.48
C GLU A 450 -13.03 -19.15 0.59
N ASN A 451 -14.03 -18.37 0.23
CA ASN A 451 -15.05 -17.93 1.15
C ASN A 451 -16.05 -19.06 1.42
N GLN A 452 -16.33 -19.29 2.70
CA GLN A 452 -17.25 -20.31 3.20
C GLN A 452 -18.20 -19.71 4.23
N SER A 453 -18.45 -18.42 4.08
CA SER A 453 -19.29 -17.64 4.96
C SER A 453 -20.72 -18.15 4.93
N ALA A 454 -21.38 -18.10 6.08
CA ALA A 454 -22.79 -18.45 6.19
C ALA A 454 -23.49 -17.40 7.04
N GLY A 455 -24.42 -16.66 6.44
CA GLY A 455 -24.99 -15.46 7.05
C GLY A 455 -23.91 -14.40 7.27
N SER A 456 -23.96 -13.68 8.39
CA SER A 456 -23.05 -12.57 8.69
C SER A 456 -21.69 -12.97 9.28
N SER A 457 -21.36 -14.27 9.31
CA SER A 457 -20.11 -14.76 9.89
C SER A 457 -19.10 -15.05 8.79
N LEU A 458 -18.10 -14.19 8.67
CA LEU A 458 -16.99 -14.36 7.74
C LEU A 458 -16.17 -15.60 8.09
N ARG A 459 -16.04 -16.53 7.14
CA ARG A 459 -15.23 -17.75 7.25
C ARG A 459 -14.57 -18.03 5.93
N PHE A 460 -13.29 -18.39 5.98
CA PHE A 460 -12.51 -18.69 4.79
C PHE A 460 -11.71 -19.98 5.00
N GLN A 461 -11.60 -20.77 3.93
CA GLN A 461 -10.71 -21.93 3.85
C GLN A 461 -9.45 -21.54 3.08
N ALA A 462 -8.29 -21.77 3.68
CA ALA A 462 -7.03 -21.44 3.07
C ALA A 462 -6.52 -22.57 2.17
N HIS A 463 -6.04 -22.18 1.00
CA HIS A 463 -5.44 -23.03 -0.02
C HIS A 463 -4.12 -22.41 -0.51
N THR A 464 -3.20 -23.26 -0.94
CA THR A 464 -1.94 -22.90 -1.59
C THR A 464 -1.53 -24.02 -2.54
N PHE A 465 -0.37 -23.90 -3.16
CA PHE A 465 0.17 -24.89 -4.09
C PHE A 465 1.69 -25.02 -3.94
N PRO A 466 2.29 -26.19 -4.26
CA PRO A 466 3.72 -26.43 -4.04
C PRO A 466 4.64 -25.40 -4.73
N GLU A 467 4.26 -24.94 -5.92
CA GLU A 467 5.01 -23.98 -6.72
C GLU A 467 4.97 -22.55 -6.17
N ALA A 468 4.18 -22.26 -5.13
CA ALA A 468 4.13 -20.94 -4.49
C ALA A 468 5.50 -20.50 -3.96
N THR A 469 6.40 -21.43 -3.67
CA THR A 469 7.78 -21.14 -3.24
C THR A 469 8.73 -20.78 -4.38
N GLN A 470 8.32 -20.92 -5.65
CA GLN A 470 9.20 -20.67 -6.80
C GLN A 470 9.54 -19.19 -6.98
N GLY A 471 8.67 -18.28 -6.55
CA GLY A 471 8.91 -16.84 -6.53
C GLY A 471 8.95 -16.28 -5.12
N HIS A 472 9.35 -15.01 -5.03
CA HIS A 472 9.25 -14.23 -3.80
C HIS A 472 8.32 -13.05 -4.08
N TRP A 473 7.04 -13.24 -3.83
CA TRP A 473 5.98 -12.38 -4.39
C TRP A 473 5.91 -11.03 -3.68
N LEU A 474 6.03 -9.94 -4.44
CA LEU A 474 5.94 -8.57 -3.95
C LEU A 474 4.74 -7.82 -4.50
N THR A 475 4.40 -8.04 -5.78
CA THR A 475 3.27 -7.41 -6.45
C THR A 475 2.26 -8.47 -6.86
N MET A 476 0.99 -8.08 -6.91
CA MET A 476 -0.08 -8.92 -7.42
C MET A 476 -1.07 -8.06 -8.21
N ASP A 477 -1.62 -8.61 -9.28
CA ASP A 477 -2.76 -8.05 -9.99
C ASP A 477 -3.70 -9.16 -10.47
N THR A 478 -4.91 -8.80 -10.92
CA THR A 478 -5.91 -9.75 -11.40
C THR A 478 -6.46 -9.33 -12.76
N GLY A 479 -6.84 -10.32 -13.56
CA GLY A 479 -7.39 -10.08 -14.90
C GLY A 479 -7.62 -11.37 -15.67
N ASP A 480 -8.57 -11.34 -16.60
CA ASP A 480 -8.90 -12.45 -17.50
C ASP A 480 -7.86 -12.55 -18.63
N THR A 481 -6.73 -13.23 -18.38
CA THR A 481 -5.56 -13.19 -19.26
C THR A 481 -5.73 -14.04 -20.51
N ASP A 482 -6.51 -15.11 -20.44
CA ASP A 482 -6.80 -16.01 -21.56
C ASP A 482 -8.16 -15.75 -22.24
N GLN A 483 -8.93 -14.78 -21.73
CA GLN A 483 -10.20 -14.31 -22.27
C GLN A 483 -11.31 -15.36 -22.22
N ASP A 484 -11.32 -16.19 -21.18
CA ASP A 484 -12.33 -17.23 -20.96
C ASP A 484 -13.51 -16.76 -20.08
N GLY A 485 -13.37 -15.59 -19.45
CA GLY A 485 -14.38 -14.94 -18.62
C GLY A 485 -14.23 -15.19 -17.11
N ASP A 486 -13.21 -15.91 -16.66
CA ASP A 486 -12.81 -15.95 -15.25
C ASP A 486 -11.56 -15.10 -14.98
N LEU A 487 -11.34 -14.74 -13.70
CA LEU A 487 -10.23 -13.86 -13.33
C LEU A 487 -9.01 -14.69 -12.94
N ASP A 488 -7.90 -14.45 -13.62
CA ASP A 488 -6.59 -14.98 -13.24
C ASP A 488 -5.91 -14.10 -12.19
N ILE A 489 -4.88 -14.65 -11.56
CA ILE A 489 -4.00 -13.92 -10.64
C ILE A 489 -2.59 -13.83 -11.21
N ILE A 490 -2.01 -12.64 -11.25
CA ILE A 490 -0.65 -12.40 -11.69
C ILE A 490 0.23 -12.05 -10.48
N LEU A 491 1.27 -12.83 -10.23
CA LEU A 491 2.21 -12.66 -9.12
C LEU A 491 3.58 -12.16 -9.62
N GLY A 492 4.04 -11.00 -9.14
CA GLY A 492 5.35 -10.44 -9.46
C GLY A 492 6.42 -10.83 -8.44
N SER A 493 7.51 -11.43 -8.89
CA SER A 493 8.60 -11.92 -8.03
C SER A 493 9.70 -10.89 -7.80
N PHE A 494 10.13 -10.71 -6.56
CA PHE A 494 11.17 -9.79 -6.14
C PHE A 494 12.32 -10.53 -5.44
N ALA A 495 13.26 -11.06 -6.23
CA ALA A 495 14.41 -11.86 -5.80
C ALA A 495 15.55 -11.02 -5.18
N LEU A 496 15.22 -10.10 -4.26
CA LEU A 496 16.16 -9.55 -3.26
C LEU A 496 15.70 -9.98 -1.86
N PRO A 497 15.89 -11.27 -1.54
CA PRO A 497 15.18 -11.88 -0.44
C PRO A 497 15.68 -11.45 0.94
N PRO A 498 14.78 -11.43 1.94
CA PRO A 498 15.12 -11.10 3.32
C PRO A 498 16.23 -11.99 3.88
N SER A 499 16.95 -11.45 4.85
CA SER A 499 18.01 -12.18 5.56
C SER A 499 17.50 -13.49 6.20
N GLN A 500 16.21 -13.54 6.54
CA GLN A 500 15.50 -14.63 7.19
C GLN A 500 15.32 -15.86 6.28
N ALA A 501 15.28 -15.70 4.95
CA ALA A 501 15.10 -16.82 4.04
C ALA A 501 16.33 -17.74 3.99
N SER A 502 16.12 -19.04 3.73
CA SER A 502 17.21 -20.02 3.65
C SER A 502 18.16 -19.72 2.47
N PRO A 503 19.47 -20.02 2.57
CA PRO A 503 20.39 -19.84 1.46
C PRO A 503 19.96 -20.55 0.16
N THR A 504 19.28 -21.70 0.28
CA THR A 504 18.74 -22.47 -0.84
C THR A 504 17.63 -21.71 -1.57
N LEU A 505 16.63 -21.19 -0.84
CA LEU A 505 15.56 -20.38 -1.42
C LEU A 505 16.11 -19.13 -2.10
N LYS A 506 17.03 -18.43 -1.42
CA LYS A 506 17.69 -17.23 -1.98
C LYS A 506 18.39 -17.52 -3.30
N ALA A 507 19.15 -18.62 -3.36
CA ALA A 507 19.85 -19.03 -4.57
C ALA A 507 18.86 -19.41 -5.69
N TYR A 508 17.77 -20.12 -5.35
CA TYR A 508 16.73 -20.50 -6.30
C TYR A 508 16.08 -19.25 -6.92
N TRP A 509 15.58 -18.30 -6.12
CA TRP A 509 14.91 -17.10 -6.63
C TRP A 509 15.81 -16.27 -7.55
N LEU A 510 17.10 -16.13 -7.21
CA LEU A 510 18.05 -15.37 -8.02
C LEU A 510 18.37 -16.05 -9.37
N GLN A 511 18.48 -17.39 -9.37
CA GLN A 511 19.01 -18.14 -10.51
C GLN A 511 17.92 -18.73 -11.39
N GLN A 512 16.85 -19.26 -10.79
CA GLN A 512 15.82 -20.07 -11.44
C GLN A 512 14.40 -19.52 -11.27
N GLY A 513 14.16 -18.67 -10.25
CA GLY A 513 12.83 -18.12 -9.97
C GLY A 513 12.23 -17.36 -11.16
N PRO A 514 10.90 -17.35 -11.32
CA PRO A 514 10.24 -16.62 -12.39
C PRO A 514 10.32 -15.11 -12.15
N SER A 515 10.17 -14.33 -13.23
CA SER A 515 9.92 -12.88 -13.16
C SER A 515 8.51 -12.61 -12.64
N PHE A 516 7.54 -13.36 -13.14
CA PHE A 516 6.16 -13.34 -12.67
C PHE A 516 5.52 -14.73 -12.90
N MET A 517 4.41 -15.00 -12.24
CA MET A 517 3.63 -16.22 -12.41
C MET A 517 2.19 -15.83 -12.69
N ILE A 518 1.55 -16.49 -13.65
CA ILE A 518 0.10 -16.42 -13.85
C ILE A 518 -0.48 -17.64 -13.17
N LEU A 519 -1.44 -17.44 -12.28
CA LEU A 519 -2.32 -18.48 -11.78
C LEU A 519 -3.55 -18.41 -12.68
N GLN A 520 -3.55 -19.24 -13.72
CA GLN A 520 -4.65 -19.30 -14.67
C GLN A 520 -5.84 -19.95 -13.99
N ASN A 521 -6.97 -19.29 -13.93
CA ASN A 521 -8.18 -19.81 -13.35
C ASN A 521 -8.83 -20.81 -14.31
N THR A 522 -9.49 -21.82 -13.76
CA THR A 522 -10.04 -22.97 -14.51
C THR A 522 -11.50 -23.25 -14.14
N SER A 523 -12.11 -22.30 -13.43
CA SER A 523 -13.50 -22.39 -12.96
C SER A 523 -14.47 -22.39 -14.14
N SER A 524 -14.19 -21.62 -15.18
CA SER A 524 -15.00 -21.56 -16.40
C SER A 524 -15.02 -22.91 -17.16
N GLU A 525 -13.88 -23.60 -17.22
CA GLU A 525 -13.71 -24.87 -17.94
C GLU A 525 -14.53 -25.98 -17.28
N THR A 526 -14.53 -26.04 -15.94
CA THR A 526 -15.26 -27.05 -15.16
C THR A 526 -16.79 -26.85 -15.18
N ALA A 527 -17.27 -25.62 -15.29
CA ALA A 527 -18.70 -25.32 -15.47
C ALA A 527 -19.23 -25.81 -16.84
N SER A 528 -18.38 -25.80 -17.88
CA SER A 528 -18.76 -26.22 -19.24
C SER A 528 -18.97 -27.74 -19.38
N GLU A 529 -18.29 -28.56 -18.55
CA GLU A 529 -18.40 -30.02 -18.58
C GLU A 529 -19.64 -30.56 -17.85
N THR A 530 -20.25 -29.78 -16.97
CA THR A 530 -21.41 -30.20 -16.16
C THR A 530 -22.77 -29.85 -16.76
N SER A 531 -22.81 -29.11 -17.87
CA SER A 531 -24.04 -28.85 -18.62
C SER A 531 -24.46 -30.07 -19.45
N PRO A 532 -25.60 -30.75 -19.15
CA PRO A 532 -26.05 -31.86 -19.99
C PRO A 532 -26.41 -31.32 -21.37
N LYS A 533 -25.67 -31.76 -22.40
CA LYS A 533 -26.05 -31.58 -23.80
C LYS A 533 -27.47 -32.12 -23.98
N THR A 534 -28.46 -31.24 -23.99
CA THR A 534 -29.80 -31.57 -24.46
C THR A 534 -29.69 -31.90 -25.94
N ALA A 535 -29.62 -33.19 -26.23
CA ALA A 535 -29.75 -33.70 -27.59
C ALA A 535 -31.16 -33.35 -28.09
N SER A 536 -31.24 -32.41 -29.04
CA SER A 536 -32.45 -32.19 -29.81
C SER A 536 -32.65 -33.39 -30.75
N GLU A 537 -33.50 -34.33 -30.37
CA GLU A 537 -34.05 -35.33 -31.29
C GLU A 537 -34.94 -34.62 -32.32
N THR A 538 -34.41 -34.39 -33.52
CA THR A 538 -35.23 -34.08 -34.70
C THR A 538 -35.77 -35.39 -35.27
N SER A 539 -37.06 -35.66 -35.04
CA SER A 539 -37.80 -36.72 -35.70
C SER A 539 -38.01 -36.40 -37.18
N GLU A 540 -37.39 -37.18 -38.07
CA GLU A 540 -37.71 -37.23 -39.49
C GLU A 540 -39.11 -37.84 -39.69
N VAL A 541 -40.04 -37.08 -40.26
CA VAL A 541 -41.26 -37.62 -40.85
C VAL A 541 -41.07 -37.70 -42.36
N SER A 542 -40.99 -38.94 -42.83
CA SER A 542 -41.02 -39.37 -44.23
C SER A 542 -42.38 -39.06 -44.87
N SER A 543 -42.36 -38.39 -46.02
CA SER A 543 -43.43 -38.49 -47.01
C SER A 543 -42.88 -38.27 -48.42
N THR A 544 -42.95 -39.32 -49.25
CA THR A 544 -42.93 -39.26 -50.72
C THR A 544 -43.81 -40.39 -51.27
N PRO A 545 -44.30 -40.32 -52.51
CA PRO A 545 -44.37 -39.19 -53.44
C PRO A 545 -45.79 -38.65 -53.69
#